data_AF-A0A0D8CGP8-F1
#
_entry.id   AF-A0A0D8CGP8-F1
#
_cell.length_a   1.000
_cell.length_b   1.000
_cell.length_c   1.000
_cell.angle_alpha   90.00
_cell.angle_beta   90.00
_cell.angle_gamma   90.00
#
_symmetry.space_group_name_H-M   'P 1'
#
loop_
_entity.id
_entity.type
_entity.pdbx_description
1 polymer ?
#
loop_
_entity_poly.entity_id
_entity_poly.type
_entity_poly.pdbx_seq_one_letter_code
_entity_poly.pdbx_strand_id
1 'polypeptide(L)'
;MSGSARNSLKQICLIAILVLTGGAASHAQTEQLATELRQFGDIELIVFEGREDFLSKINAALGLGNIKNPDQTFAKLPRSPFTLTGRKGNAALATCRIFVPAKLTPESKTEVFAELMRNWFGSNLTYASTADLPFRWLIFHEVRHCQPDHFGGDVLKDHQDEHQADLFAFEELASAQNRDQLATDIIAFRMITATLMAEPSHMTGLSLKRALEERAPIDAKVEIAAFNTVRAMISQRAKSIATAVNPTNRELIRAITELRRDTDQATNPLIAEILIALDDAIAHFAPELHQ
;
A
#
# COMPACT_ATOMS: atom_id res chain seq x y z
N MET A 1 69.46 -7.43 33.11
CA MET A 1 68.33 -7.15 32.21
C MET A 1 67.31 -8.28 32.35
N SER A 2 66.24 -8.06 33.11
CA SER A 2 65.10 -9.00 33.27
C SER A 2 63.97 -8.38 34.11
N GLY A 3 62.72 -8.73 33.80
CA GLY A 3 61.52 -8.54 34.64
C GLY A 3 60.60 -7.43 34.11
N SER A 4 59.40 -7.66 33.55
CA SER A 4 58.24 -8.50 33.92
C SER A 4 57.50 -8.04 35.19
N ALA A 5 56.16 -7.94 35.07
CA ALA A 5 55.10 -7.79 36.09
C ALA A 5 54.96 -6.41 36.77
N ARG A 6 53.93 -5.61 36.45
CA ARG A 6 52.49 -5.65 36.84
C ARG A 6 52.16 -4.94 38.17
N ASN A 7 51.25 -3.96 38.03
CA ASN A 7 50.20 -3.53 38.97
C ASN A 7 50.69 -2.79 40.26
N SER A 8 50.07 -1.70 40.74
CA SER A 8 48.62 -1.51 40.89
C SER A 8 48.21 -0.08 41.31
N LEU A 9 47.09 0.37 40.76
CA LEU A 9 45.93 1.04 41.41
C LEU A 9 46.01 2.52 41.90
N LYS A 10 45.33 3.40 41.14
CA LYS A 10 44.12 4.21 41.50
C LYS A 10 44.05 5.39 40.49
N GLN A 11 43.11 5.48 39.55
CA GLN A 11 41.69 5.78 39.79
C GLN A 11 40.79 5.19 38.70
N ILE A 12 39.68 4.66 39.19
CA ILE A 12 38.51 4.15 38.47
C ILE A 12 37.52 5.31 38.30
N CYS A 13 36.96 5.47 37.10
CA CYS A 13 35.60 5.95 36.84
C CYS A 13 35.20 5.40 35.45
N LEU A 14 34.71 4.16 35.42
CA LEU A 14 33.29 3.80 35.24
C LEU A 14 32.69 4.22 33.90
N ILE A 15 32.47 3.19 33.08
CA ILE A 15 31.50 3.13 31.98
C ILE A 15 30.12 3.50 32.53
N ALA A 16 29.49 4.50 31.92
CA ALA A 16 28.05 4.64 31.90
C ALA A 16 27.63 4.88 30.45
N ILE A 17 27.14 3.83 29.82
CA ILE A 17 26.31 3.88 28.62
C ILE A 17 25.06 4.69 29.00
N LEU A 18 24.80 5.79 28.28
CA LEU A 18 23.45 6.27 28.10
C LEU A 18 23.24 6.56 26.61
N VAL A 19 22.76 5.52 25.93
CA VAL A 19 22.04 5.61 24.67
C VAL A 19 20.83 6.51 24.93
N LEU A 20 20.93 7.78 24.57
CA LEU A 20 19.80 8.69 24.42
C LEU A 20 19.40 8.75 22.94
N THR A 21 19.00 7.61 22.39
CA THR A 21 18.32 7.55 21.09
C THR A 21 17.13 6.61 21.22
N GLY A 22 16.16 7.02 22.04
CA GLY A 22 14.93 6.28 22.25
C GLY A 22 13.83 7.25 22.68
N GLY A 23 13.23 7.94 21.71
CA GLY A 23 12.05 8.78 21.99
C GLY A 23 11.75 9.85 20.94
N ALA A 24 12.77 10.44 20.31
CA ALA A 24 12.58 11.59 19.40
C ALA A 24 12.71 11.25 17.89
N ALA A 25 13.14 10.04 17.54
CA ALA A 25 13.43 9.69 16.14
C ALA A 25 12.22 9.13 15.37
N SER A 26 11.13 8.73 16.03
CA SER A 26 9.99 8.14 15.32
C SER A 26 9.10 9.21 14.69
N HIS A 27 8.63 10.21 15.44
CA HIS A 27 7.77 11.31 14.91
C HIS A 27 8.40 12.10 13.74
N ALA A 28 9.72 11.97 13.54
CA ALA A 28 10.45 12.67 12.50
C ALA A 28 10.11 12.19 11.08
N GLN A 29 9.72 10.93 10.86
CA GLN A 29 9.57 10.41 9.49
C GLN A 29 8.33 10.96 8.79
N THR A 30 7.16 10.89 9.43
CA THR A 30 5.92 11.45 8.86
C THR A 30 5.98 12.98 8.74
N GLU A 31 6.62 13.67 9.69
CA GLU A 31 6.83 15.13 9.63
C GLU A 31 7.80 15.55 8.51
N GLN A 32 8.88 14.80 8.31
CA GLN A 32 9.80 15.00 7.20
C GLN A 32 9.09 14.77 5.86
N LEU A 33 8.32 13.68 5.75
CA LEU A 33 7.52 13.40 4.57
C LEU A 33 6.54 14.54 4.29
N ALA A 34 5.81 15.03 5.30
CA ALA A 34 4.90 16.16 5.15
C ALA A 34 5.58 17.44 4.61
N THR A 35 6.85 17.67 4.99
CA THR A 35 7.64 18.78 4.47
C THR A 35 8.04 18.55 3.01
N GLU A 36 8.45 17.33 2.68
CA GLU A 36 8.82 16.90 1.33
C GLU A 36 7.64 17.08 0.36
N LEU A 37 6.41 16.72 0.76
CA LEU A 37 5.24 16.78 -0.12
C LEU A 37 4.93 18.20 -0.65
N ARG A 38 5.38 19.25 0.06
CA ARG A 38 5.15 20.65 -0.34
C ARG A 38 5.81 21.02 -1.68
N GLN A 39 6.78 20.24 -2.14
CA GLN A 39 7.38 20.46 -3.47
C GLN A 39 6.39 20.17 -4.61
N PHE A 40 5.32 19.41 -4.34
CA PHE A 40 4.30 19.03 -5.32
C PHE A 40 3.04 19.93 -5.27
N GLY A 41 3.03 20.94 -4.41
CA GLY A 41 1.92 21.89 -4.27
C GLY A 41 1.52 22.15 -2.82
N ASP A 42 0.36 22.80 -2.65
CA ASP A 42 -0.23 23.04 -1.34
C ASP A 42 -0.92 21.75 -0.84
N ILE A 43 -0.12 20.87 -0.24
CA ILE A 43 -0.52 19.55 0.24
C ILE A 43 -0.27 19.45 1.74
N GLU A 44 -1.31 19.09 2.49
CA GLU A 44 -1.22 18.75 3.92
C GLU A 44 -1.30 17.24 4.12
N LEU A 45 -0.33 16.68 4.84
CA LEU A 45 -0.39 15.31 5.33
C LEU A 45 -0.95 15.30 6.77
N ILE A 46 -2.09 14.68 6.96
CA ILE A 46 -2.86 14.72 8.20
C ILE A 46 -3.00 13.33 8.79
N VAL A 47 -2.34 13.09 9.92
CA VAL A 47 -2.49 11.85 10.68
C VAL A 47 -3.72 11.94 11.60
N PHE A 48 -4.49 10.85 11.68
CA PHE A 48 -5.67 10.76 12.55
C PHE A 48 -5.80 9.47 13.36
N GLU A 49 -6.45 9.56 14.52
CA GLU A 49 -6.72 8.47 15.46
C GLU A 49 -8.18 8.03 15.44
N GLY A 50 -8.48 6.98 14.68
CA GLY A 50 -9.83 6.43 14.61
C GLY A 50 -10.86 7.42 14.03
N ARG A 51 -12.15 7.09 14.18
CA ARG A 51 -13.24 7.78 13.47
C ARG A 51 -13.54 9.17 14.01
N GLU A 52 -13.52 9.37 15.32
CA GLU A 52 -13.90 10.65 15.91
C GLU A 52 -12.88 11.75 15.61
N ASP A 53 -11.58 11.45 15.77
CA ASP A 53 -10.50 12.37 15.41
C ASP A 53 -10.52 12.68 13.90
N PHE A 54 -10.74 11.65 13.09
CA PHE A 54 -10.90 11.82 11.66
C PHE A 54 -12.00 12.83 11.29
N LEU A 55 -13.21 12.63 11.81
CA LEU A 55 -14.34 13.53 11.55
C LEU A 55 -14.10 14.95 12.08
N SER A 56 -13.42 15.07 13.22
CA SER A 56 -13.02 16.36 13.79
C SER A 56 -12.10 17.13 12.84
N LYS A 57 -11.06 16.47 12.30
CA LYS A 57 -10.12 17.08 11.34
C LYS A 57 -10.79 17.42 10.01
N ILE A 58 -11.68 16.56 9.51
CA ILE A 58 -12.49 16.85 8.32
C ILE A 58 -13.38 18.07 8.55
N ASN A 59 -14.02 18.16 9.72
CA ASN A 59 -14.86 19.30 10.04
C ASN A 59 -14.06 20.60 10.08
N ALA A 60 -12.86 20.57 10.70
CA ALA A 60 -11.97 21.72 10.75
C ALA A 60 -11.47 22.14 9.36
N ALA A 61 -11.14 21.17 8.50
CA ALA A 61 -10.60 21.42 7.16
C ALA A 61 -11.65 21.83 6.12
N LEU A 62 -12.81 21.17 6.12
CA LEU A 62 -13.80 21.25 5.04
C LEU A 62 -15.16 21.79 5.49
N GLY A 63 -15.47 21.69 6.79
CA GLY A 63 -16.82 21.84 7.34
C GLY A 63 -17.71 20.66 6.93
N LEU A 64 -18.10 19.81 7.88
CA LEU A 64 -18.88 18.59 7.61
C LEU A 64 -20.22 18.87 6.90
N GLY A 65 -20.79 20.07 7.08
CA GLY A 65 -22.00 20.51 6.37
C GLY A 65 -21.85 20.63 4.85
N ASN A 66 -20.62 20.62 4.32
CA ASN A 66 -20.35 20.64 2.88
C ASN A 66 -20.21 19.24 2.27
N ILE A 67 -20.24 18.19 3.09
CA ILE A 67 -20.17 16.80 2.67
C ILE A 67 -21.59 16.24 2.68
N LYS A 68 -22.03 15.66 1.56
CA LYS A 68 -23.35 15.02 1.52
C LYS A 68 -23.33 13.79 2.43
N ASN A 69 -24.20 13.77 3.44
CA ASN A 69 -24.37 12.68 4.41
C ASN A 69 -23.04 12.18 5.01
N PRO A 70 -22.28 13.01 5.75
CA PRO A 70 -20.94 12.67 6.21
C PRO A 70 -20.92 11.43 7.11
N ASP A 71 -21.95 11.23 7.93
CA ASP A 71 -22.06 10.04 8.78
C ASP A 71 -22.20 8.74 7.99
N GLN A 72 -22.85 8.79 6.82
CA GLN A 72 -22.97 7.65 5.92
C GLN A 72 -21.68 7.46 5.11
N THR A 73 -21.15 8.56 4.55
CA THR A 73 -19.91 8.58 3.75
C THR A 73 -18.72 8.06 4.54
N PHE A 74 -18.62 8.42 5.81
CA PHE A 74 -17.55 8.00 6.72
C PHE A 74 -18.06 7.05 7.81
N ALA A 75 -19.12 6.29 7.53
CA ALA A 75 -19.60 5.22 8.42
C ALA A 75 -18.50 4.17 8.65
N LYS A 76 -17.68 3.92 7.62
CA LYS A 76 -16.46 3.13 7.68
C LYS A 76 -15.31 3.99 7.18
N LEU A 77 -14.25 4.08 7.96
CA LEU A 77 -13.04 4.76 7.51
C LEU A 77 -12.33 3.96 6.43
N PRO A 78 -11.70 4.63 5.44
CA PRO A 78 -10.79 3.96 4.52
C PRO A 78 -9.64 3.32 5.31
N ARG A 79 -9.19 2.16 4.82
CA ARG A 79 -8.03 1.46 5.41
C ARG A 79 -6.71 2.01 4.91
N SER A 80 -6.69 2.70 3.77
CA SER A 80 -5.51 3.32 3.16
C SER A 80 -5.36 4.77 3.58
N PRO A 81 -4.19 5.37 3.32
CA PRO A 81 -4.14 6.79 3.02
C PRO A 81 -5.25 7.13 2.03
N PHE A 82 -5.88 8.28 2.23
CA PHE A 82 -6.92 8.69 1.31
C PHE A 82 -6.83 10.20 1.11
N THR A 83 -6.97 10.61 -0.13
CA THR A 83 -6.85 12.00 -0.52
C THR A 83 -8.19 12.71 -0.56
N LEU A 84 -8.20 13.92 -0.01
CA LEU A 84 -9.22 14.93 -0.26
C LEU A 84 -8.58 16.14 -0.92
N THR A 85 -8.69 16.17 -2.23
CA THR A 85 -8.60 17.38 -3.07
C THR A 85 -9.86 18.25 -2.98
N GLY A 86 -10.77 17.89 -2.07
CA GLY A 86 -12.21 18.10 -2.14
C GLY A 86 -12.59 19.46 -2.70
N ARG A 87 -13.54 19.49 -3.63
CA ARG A 87 -14.15 20.74 -4.03
C ARG A 87 -15.12 21.22 -2.95
N LYS A 88 -15.18 22.53 -2.72
CA LYS A 88 -16.28 23.15 -1.97
C LYS A 88 -17.36 23.56 -2.97
N GLY A 89 -18.30 22.65 -3.25
CA GLY A 89 -19.23 22.80 -4.37
C GLY A 89 -18.49 22.73 -5.71
N ASN A 90 -18.52 23.81 -6.50
CA ASN A 90 -17.82 23.89 -7.79
C ASN A 90 -16.39 24.47 -7.67
N ALA A 91 -16.00 25.00 -6.52
CA ALA A 91 -14.67 25.57 -6.32
C ALA A 91 -13.69 24.49 -5.85
N ALA A 92 -12.54 24.39 -6.50
CA ALA A 92 -11.42 23.63 -5.95
C ALA A 92 -10.99 24.25 -4.61
N LEU A 93 -10.65 23.41 -3.64
CA LEU A 93 -9.94 23.91 -2.46
C LEU A 93 -8.51 24.26 -2.84
N ALA A 94 -7.98 25.29 -2.18
CA ALA A 94 -6.59 25.72 -2.39
C ALA A 94 -5.60 24.64 -1.93
N THR A 95 -5.94 23.96 -0.83
CA THR A 95 -5.08 22.95 -0.19
C THR A 95 -5.66 21.56 -0.38
N CYS A 96 -4.85 20.67 -0.95
CA CYS A 96 -5.13 19.23 -0.96
C CYS A 96 -4.75 18.60 0.40
N ARG A 97 -5.51 17.61 0.86
CA ARG A 97 -5.27 16.96 2.15
C ARG A 97 -5.21 15.46 2.00
N ILE A 98 -4.09 14.88 2.38
CA ILE A 98 -3.89 13.43 2.44
C ILE A 98 -4.07 13.02 3.89
N PHE A 99 -5.04 12.17 4.17
CA PHE A 99 -5.33 11.71 5.51
C PHE A 99 -4.82 10.30 5.70
N VAL A 100 -4.06 10.08 6.77
CA VAL A 100 -3.42 8.80 7.06
C VAL A 100 -3.83 8.31 8.45
N PRO A 101 -4.35 7.07 8.58
CA PRO A 101 -4.58 6.49 9.90
C PRO A 101 -3.25 6.38 10.66
N ALA A 102 -3.21 6.80 11.94
CA ALA A 102 -1.99 6.73 12.77
C ALA A 102 -1.37 5.32 12.81
N LYS A 103 -2.21 4.27 12.77
CA LYS A 103 -1.76 2.87 12.73
C LYS A 103 -1.04 2.45 11.43
N LEU A 104 -1.05 3.29 10.39
CA LEU A 104 -0.35 3.03 9.14
C LEU A 104 0.93 3.84 8.99
N THR A 105 1.24 4.73 9.93
CA THR A 105 2.46 5.50 9.83
C THR A 105 3.66 4.65 10.26
N PRO A 106 4.88 4.92 9.77
CA PRO A 106 6.09 4.17 10.16
C PRO A 106 6.32 4.13 11.67
N GLU A 107 5.88 5.17 12.39
CA GLU A 107 5.98 5.29 13.84
C GLU A 107 5.19 4.22 14.59
N SER A 108 4.11 3.72 13.98
CA SER A 108 3.27 2.67 14.58
C SER A 108 3.92 1.29 14.58
N LYS A 109 4.97 1.09 13.76
CA LYS A 109 5.61 -0.21 13.50
C LYS A 109 4.67 -1.28 12.94
N THR A 110 3.47 -0.89 12.49
CA THR A 110 2.58 -1.77 11.76
C THR A 110 3.09 -1.90 10.33
N GLU A 111 3.11 -3.11 9.80
CA GLU A 111 3.41 -3.30 8.38
C GLU A 111 2.23 -2.88 7.51
N VAL A 112 2.43 -1.81 6.76
CA VAL A 112 1.35 -1.11 6.04
C VAL A 112 0.68 -2.01 5.02
N PHE A 113 1.46 -2.72 4.20
CA PHE A 113 0.88 -3.65 3.21
C PHE A 113 0.16 -4.82 3.88
N ALA A 114 0.65 -5.34 5.01
CA ALA A 114 -0.04 -6.39 5.75
C ALA A 114 -1.42 -5.92 6.21
N GLU A 115 -1.48 -4.73 6.83
CA GLU A 115 -2.73 -4.15 7.32
C GLU A 115 -3.72 -3.84 6.18
N LEU A 116 -3.23 -3.31 5.06
CA LEU A 116 -4.03 -3.06 3.86
C LEU A 116 -4.54 -4.37 3.23
N MET A 117 -3.73 -5.42 3.25
CA MET A 117 -4.11 -6.78 2.86
C MET A 117 -4.87 -7.55 3.95
N ARG A 118 -5.37 -6.84 4.98
CA ARG A 118 -6.20 -7.38 6.06
C ARG A 118 -5.52 -8.48 6.88
N ASN A 119 -4.19 -8.49 6.89
CA ASN A 119 -3.35 -9.52 7.50
C ASN A 119 -3.66 -10.93 6.97
N TRP A 120 -4.16 -11.03 5.72
CA TRP A 120 -4.48 -12.33 5.10
C TRP A 120 -3.27 -13.25 5.00
N PHE A 121 -2.09 -12.65 4.87
CA PHE A 121 -0.80 -13.33 4.69
C PHE A 121 0.11 -13.22 5.92
N GLY A 122 -0.48 -12.90 7.09
CA GLY A 122 0.26 -12.62 8.32
C GLY A 122 0.40 -11.11 8.58
N SER A 123 0.93 -10.78 9.76
CA SER A 123 1.21 -9.40 10.18
C SER A 123 2.63 -8.96 9.86
N ASN A 124 3.49 -9.89 9.42
CA ASN A 124 4.85 -9.63 8.97
C ASN A 124 5.03 -10.22 7.58
N LEU A 125 5.50 -9.43 6.64
CA LEU A 125 5.70 -9.76 5.24
C LEU A 125 7.18 -9.68 4.90
N THR A 126 7.54 -10.40 3.84
CA THR A 126 8.86 -10.31 3.23
C THR A 126 8.84 -9.26 2.12
N TYR A 127 9.82 -8.36 2.11
CA TYR A 127 9.96 -7.32 1.09
C TYR A 127 11.26 -7.52 0.31
N ALA A 128 11.24 -7.18 -0.98
CA ALA A 128 12.47 -7.07 -1.76
C ALA A 128 13.22 -5.79 -1.39
N SER A 129 12.50 -4.71 -1.07
CA SER A 129 13.06 -3.43 -0.62
C SER A 129 13.09 -3.35 0.92
N THR A 130 12.37 -2.39 1.52
CA THR A 130 12.19 -2.23 2.96
C THR A 130 10.76 -1.76 3.21
N ALA A 131 10.17 -2.04 4.37
CA ALA A 131 8.77 -1.68 4.66
C ALA A 131 8.47 -0.17 4.63
N ASP A 132 9.49 0.70 4.73
CA ASP A 132 9.35 2.16 4.61
C ASP A 132 9.01 2.62 3.18
N LEU A 133 9.62 2.00 2.17
CA LEU A 133 9.47 2.42 0.78
C LEU A 133 8.04 2.20 0.23
N PRO A 134 7.36 1.08 0.53
CA PRO A 134 5.92 0.90 0.33
C PRO A 134 5.03 1.98 0.96
N PHE A 135 5.33 2.40 2.20
CA PHE A 135 4.56 3.47 2.86
C PHE A 135 4.73 4.79 2.10
N ARG A 136 5.97 5.16 1.79
CA ARG A 136 6.26 6.36 0.99
C ARG A 136 5.57 6.29 -0.37
N TRP A 137 5.59 5.13 -1.04
CA TRP A 137 4.92 4.94 -2.32
C TRP A 137 3.41 5.19 -2.24
N LEU A 138 2.73 4.72 -1.19
CA LEU A 138 1.30 5.02 -0.98
C LEU A 138 1.06 6.53 -0.80
N ILE A 139 1.93 7.23 -0.07
CA ILE A 139 1.76 8.67 0.13
C ILE A 139 2.02 9.45 -1.16
N PHE A 140 3.03 9.08 -1.94
CA PHE A 140 3.29 9.71 -3.23
C PHE A 140 2.20 9.40 -4.27
N HIS A 141 1.57 8.22 -4.17
CA HIS A 141 0.40 7.89 -4.97
C HIS A 141 -0.74 8.89 -4.69
N GLU A 142 -1.02 9.14 -3.41
CA GLU A 142 -2.00 10.15 -2.98
C GLU A 142 -1.61 11.58 -3.40
N VAL A 143 -0.31 11.91 -3.43
CA VAL A 143 0.19 13.20 -3.96
C VAL A 143 -0.14 13.36 -5.44
N ARG A 144 -0.06 12.31 -6.25
CA ARG A 144 -0.46 12.40 -7.66
C ARG A 144 -1.94 12.79 -7.77
N HIS A 145 -2.79 12.21 -6.92
CA HIS A 145 -4.21 12.54 -6.85
C HIS A 145 -4.48 13.98 -6.41
N CYS A 146 -3.51 14.65 -5.77
CA CYS A 146 -3.61 16.07 -5.45
C CYS A 146 -3.50 17.02 -6.66
N GLN A 147 -3.07 16.53 -7.82
CA GLN A 147 -2.80 17.38 -8.98
C GLN A 147 -4.09 17.69 -9.79
N PRO A 148 -4.17 18.86 -10.46
CA PRO A 148 -5.42 19.33 -11.08
C PRO A 148 -5.98 18.54 -12.26
N ASP A 149 -5.29 17.52 -12.74
CA ASP A 149 -5.73 16.63 -13.81
C ASP A 149 -6.22 15.26 -13.29
N HIS A 150 -6.08 15.01 -11.99
CA HIS A 150 -6.55 13.83 -11.25
C HIS A 150 -7.75 14.16 -10.35
N PHE A 151 -8.88 14.51 -10.96
CA PHE A 151 -10.12 14.81 -10.23
C PHE A 151 -11.16 13.69 -10.25
N GLY A 152 -10.76 12.49 -10.69
CA GLY A 152 -11.66 11.37 -10.90
C GLY A 152 -12.71 11.62 -12.00
N GLY A 153 -13.53 10.62 -12.27
CA GLY A 153 -14.51 10.66 -13.34
C GLY A 153 -15.40 9.41 -13.35
N ASP A 154 -15.48 8.77 -14.52
CA ASP A 154 -16.04 7.43 -14.59
C ASP A 154 -14.98 6.39 -14.21
N VAL A 155 -15.42 5.13 -14.06
CA VAL A 155 -14.55 4.00 -13.67
C VAL A 155 -13.28 3.88 -14.54
N LEU A 156 -13.33 4.27 -15.82
CA LEU A 156 -12.17 4.14 -16.71
C LEU A 156 -11.20 5.30 -16.53
N LYS A 157 -11.71 6.52 -16.31
CA LYS A 157 -10.87 7.66 -15.94
C LYS A 157 -10.23 7.42 -14.57
N ASP A 158 -11.01 6.95 -13.60
CA ASP A 158 -10.48 6.62 -12.27
C ASP A 158 -9.41 5.53 -12.36
N HIS A 159 -9.62 4.49 -13.19
CA HIS A 159 -8.61 3.46 -13.43
C HIS A 159 -7.30 4.01 -14.01
N GLN A 160 -7.40 4.91 -14.98
CA GLN A 160 -6.23 5.59 -15.54
C GLN A 160 -5.52 6.45 -14.49
N ASP A 161 -6.26 7.16 -13.65
CA ASP A 161 -5.71 8.00 -12.59
C ASP A 161 -4.99 7.17 -11.52
N GLU A 162 -5.58 6.06 -11.10
CA GLU A 162 -4.94 5.10 -10.19
C GLU A 162 -3.63 4.54 -10.78
N HIS A 163 -3.64 4.17 -12.07
CA HIS A 163 -2.44 3.67 -12.75
C HIS A 163 -1.35 4.76 -12.86
N GLN A 164 -1.72 5.98 -13.22
CA GLN A 164 -0.79 7.11 -13.29
C GLN A 164 -0.22 7.48 -11.92
N ALA A 165 -1.02 7.38 -10.86
CA ALA A 165 -0.59 7.59 -9.49
C ALA A 165 0.41 6.54 -9.02
N ASP A 166 0.20 5.26 -9.37
CA ASP A 166 1.17 4.19 -9.12
C ASP A 166 2.52 4.44 -9.80
N LEU A 167 2.51 4.86 -11.07
CA LEU A 167 3.71 5.15 -11.84
C LEU A 167 4.43 6.40 -11.35
N PHE A 168 3.71 7.48 -11.09
CA PHE A 168 4.27 8.70 -10.51
C PHE A 168 4.99 8.40 -9.20
N ALA A 169 4.34 7.68 -8.29
CA ALA A 169 4.94 7.34 -7.00
C ALA A 169 6.18 6.45 -7.15
N PHE A 170 6.18 5.54 -8.13
CA PHE A 170 7.35 4.75 -8.45
C PHE A 170 8.50 5.60 -8.99
N GLU A 171 8.24 6.49 -9.94
CA GLU A 171 9.25 7.35 -10.57
C GLU A 171 9.92 8.30 -9.56
N GLU A 172 9.16 8.85 -8.62
CA GLU A 172 9.67 9.76 -7.59
C GLU A 172 10.55 9.06 -6.54
N LEU A 173 10.34 7.75 -6.31
CA LEU A 173 11.01 7.00 -5.24
C LEU A 173 12.07 6.01 -5.76
N ALA A 174 11.99 5.61 -7.03
CA ALA A 174 12.92 4.69 -7.62
C ALA A 174 14.28 5.36 -7.86
N SER A 175 15.32 4.66 -7.42
CA SER A 175 16.73 4.95 -7.65
C SER A 175 17.38 3.76 -8.34
N ALA A 176 18.59 3.94 -8.87
CA ALA A 176 19.34 2.83 -9.48
C ALA A 176 19.56 1.64 -8.52
N GLN A 177 19.51 1.86 -7.20
CA GLN A 177 19.77 0.86 -6.18
C GLN A 177 18.52 0.07 -5.77
N ASN A 178 17.33 0.69 -5.80
CA ASN A 178 16.10 0.09 -5.27
C ASN A 178 15.02 -0.14 -6.33
N ARG A 179 15.23 0.27 -7.59
CA ARG A 179 14.20 0.24 -8.65
C ARG A 179 13.51 -1.11 -8.78
N ASP A 180 14.28 -2.19 -8.98
CA ASP A 180 13.74 -3.52 -9.21
C ASP A 180 13.06 -4.09 -7.96
N GLN A 181 13.62 -3.78 -6.78
CA GLN A 181 13.06 -4.19 -5.49
C GLN A 181 11.72 -3.51 -5.23
N LEU A 182 11.64 -2.19 -5.44
CA LEU A 182 10.40 -1.43 -5.30
C LEU A 182 9.35 -1.90 -6.31
N ALA A 183 9.75 -2.11 -7.57
CA ALA A 183 8.87 -2.62 -8.62
C ALA A 183 8.26 -3.97 -8.21
N THR A 184 9.09 -4.89 -7.70
CA THR A 184 8.64 -6.20 -7.20
C THR A 184 7.58 -6.05 -6.10
N ASP A 185 7.86 -5.21 -5.10
CA ASP A 185 6.95 -5.01 -3.96
C ASP A 185 5.61 -4.38 -4.39
N ILE A 186 5.61 -3.34 -5.23
CA ILE A 186 4.37 -2.65 -5.63
C ILE A 186 3.55 -3.46 -6.63
N ILE A 187 4.20 -4.19 -7.54
CA ILE A 187 3.51 -5.11 -8.46
C ILE A 187 2.84 -6.20 -7.64
N ALA A 188 3.56 -6.83 -6.70
CA ALA A 188 2.98 -7.87 -5.87
C ALA A 188 1.76 -7.35 -5.09
N PHE A 189 1.88 -6.15 -4.49
CA PHE A 189 0.78 -5.54 -3.75
C PHE A 189 -0.43 -5.23 -4.63
N ARG A 190 -0.24 -4.62 -5.80
CA ARG A 190 -1.32 -4.33 -6.74
C ARG A 190 -1.94 -5.60 -7.33
N MET A 191 -1.16 -6.64 -7.62
CA MET A 191 -1.71 -7.92 -8.07
C MET A 191 -2.63 -8.57 -7.02
N ILE A 192 -2.23 -8.57 -5.75
CA ILE A 192 -3.05 -9.11 -4.66
C ILE A 192 -4.30 -8.27 -4.46
N THR A 193 -4.16 -6.95 -4.32
CA THR A 193 -5.30 -6.06 -4.05
C THR A 193 -6.29 -6.04 -5.21
N ALA A 194 -5.82 -5.87 -6.45
CA ALA A 194 -6.63 -5.90 -7.67
C ALA A 194 -7.43 -7.19 -7.78
N THR A 195 -6.80 -8.33 -7.47
CA THR A 195 -7.47 -9.62 -7.62
C THR A 195 -8.47 -9.89 -6.50
N LEU A 196 -8.14 -9.58 -5.25
CA LEU A 196 -8.91 -10.09 -4.11
C LEU A 196 -9.94 -9.11 -3.54
N MET A 197 -9.74 -7.79 -3.64
CA MET A 197 -10.58 -6.86 -2.86
C MET A 197 -10.78 -5.47 -3.45
N ALA A 198 -10.01 -5.07 -4.46
CA ALA A 198 -10.09 -3.74 -5.06
C ALA A 198 -11.44 -3.50 -5.77
N GLU A 199 -11.87 -2.25 -5.80
CA GLU A 199 -12.91 -1.80 -6.73
C GLU A 199 -12.38 -1.74 -8.17
N PRO A 200 -13.24 -1.71 -9.20
CA PRO A 200 -12.80 -1.68 -10.60
C PRO A 200 -11.78 -0.60 -10.95
N SER A 201 -11.88 0.61 -10.36
CA SER A 201 -10.89 1.68 -10.57
C SER A 201 -9.48 1.29 -10.11
N HIS A 202 -9.36 0.45 -9.09
CA HIS A 202 -8.08 0.04 -8.52
C HIS A 202 -7.57 -1.30 -9.08
N MET A 203 -8.20 -1.84 -10.13
CA MET A 203 -7.75 -3.05 -10.83
C MET A 203 -6.64 -2.73 -11.85
N THR A 204 -5.54 -2.14 -11.37
CA THR A 204 -4.42 -1.62 -12.18
C THR A 204 -3.20 -2.55 -12.22
N GLY A 205 -3.29 -3.73 -11.61
CA GLY A 205 -2.12 -4.60 -11.36
C GLY A 205 -1.39 -5.06 -12.62
N LEU A 206 -2.10 -5.39 -13.72
CA LEU A 206 -1.46 -5.76 -14.98
C LEU A 206 -0.91 -4.53 -15.72
N SER A 207 -1.64 -3.42 -15.71
CA SER A 207 -1.17 -2.15 -16.28
C SER A 207 0.13 -1.70 -15.63
N LEU A 208 0.19 -1.71 -14.30
CA LEU A 208 1.40 -1.39 -13.54
C LEU A 208 2.52 -2.38 -13.85
N LYS A 209 2.26 -3.69 -13.75
CA LYS A 209 3.26 -4.73 -14.04
C LYS A 209 3.85 -4.56 -15.44
N ARG A 210 3.01 -4.38 -16.45
CA ARG A 210 3.46 -4.25 -17.84
C ARG A 210 4.23 -2.95 -18.08
N ALA A 211 3.81 -1.84 -17.49
CA ALA A 211 4.53 -0.58 -17.59
C ALA A 211 5.95 -0.69 -17.00
N LEU A 212 6.08 -1.30 -15.82
CA LEU A 212 7.38 -1.48 -15.15
C LEU A 212 8.27 -2.53 -15.81
N GLU A 213 7.68 -3.47 -16.56
CA GLU A 213 8.39 -4.45 -17.39
C GLU A 213 8.61 -3.97 -18.84
N GLU A 214 8.28 -2.72 -19.15
CA GLU A 214 8.39 -2.14 -20.51
C GLU A 214 7.62 -2.94 -21.59
N ARG A 215 6.50 -3.53 -21.21
CA ARG A 215 5.59 -4.30 -22.08
C ARG A 215 4.46 -3.43 -22.59
N ALA A 216 3.84 -3.88 -23.68
CA ALA A 216 2.72 -3.18 -24.30
C ALA A 216 1.56 -2.96 -23.31
N PRO A 217 0.95 -1.75 -23.30
CA PRO A 217 -0.14 -1.42 -22.39
C PRO A 217 -1.37 -2.30 -22.62
N ILE A 218 -2.22 -2.40 -21.61
CA ILE A 218 -3.49 -3.12 -21.65
C ILE A 218 -4.65 -2.13 -21.63
N ASP A 219 -5.74 -2.45 -22.32
CA ASP A 219 -6.97 -1.69 -22.24
C ASP A 219 -7.63 -1.86 -20.86
N ALA A 220 -8.03 -0.75 -20.24
CA ALA A 220 -8.60 -0.73 -18.89
C ALA A 220 -9.84 -1.64 -18.76
N LYS A 221 -10.74 -1.67 -19.76
CA LYS A 221 -11.94 -2.53 -19.69
C LYS A 221 -11.54 -4.00 -19.71
N VAL A 222 -10.56 -4.35 -20.55
CA VAL A 222 -10.05 -5.72 -20.67
C VAL A 222 -9.37 -6.15 -19.38
N GLU A 223 -8.55 -5.29 -18.76
CA GLU A 223 -7.91 -5.56 -17.48
C GLU A 223 -8.93 -5.76 -16.36
N ILE A 224 -9.89 -4.84 -16.20
CA ILE A 224 -10.95 -4.91 -15.20
C ILE A 224 -11.77 -6.21 -15.36
N ALA A 225 -12.12 -6.57 -16.59
CA ALA A 225 -12.87 -7.80 -16.86
C ALA A 225 -12.05 -9.06 -16.49
N ALA A 226 -10.75 -9.05 -16.77
CA ALA A 226 -9.86 -10.16 -16.43
C ALA A 226 -9.74 -10.34 -14.91
N PHE A 227 -9.49 -9.26 -14.14
CA PHE A 227 -9.42 -9.33 -12.68
C PHE A 227 -10.75 -9.78 -12.05
N ASN A 228 -11.90 -9.28 -12.53
CA ASN A 228 -13.19 -9.72 -12.05
C ASN A 228 -13.43 -11.22 -12.30
N THR A 229 -13.02 -11.71 -13.47
CA THR A 229 -13.13 -13.13 -13.82
C THR A 229 -12.28 -13.98 -12.88
N VAL A 230 -11.02 -13.59 -12.67
CA VAL A 230 -10.11 -14.31 -11.76
C VAL A 230 -10.62 -14.29 -10.32
N ARG A 231 -11.13 -13.14 -9.83
CA ARG A 231 -11.74 -13.03 -8.50
C ARG A 231 -12.91 -14.00 -8.33
N ALA A 232 -13.75 -14.13 -9.34
CA ALA A 232 -14.88 -15.06 -9.35
C ALA A 232 -14.39 -16.53 -9.32
N MET A 233 -13.38 -16.87 -10.14
CA MET A 233 -12.77 -18.20 -10.17
C MET A 233 -12.19 -18.58 -8.81
N ILE A 234 -11.41 -17.68 -8.20
CA ILE A 234 -10.82 -17.90 -6.86
C ILE A 234 -11.92 -18.06 -5.82
N SER A 235 -12.93 -17.20 -5.82
CA SER A 235 -14.04 -17.27 -4.87
C SER A 235 -14.82 -18.59 -4.99
N GLN A 236 -15.07 -19.04 -6.22
CA GLN A 236 -15.75 -20.30 -6.48
C GLN A 236 -14.89 -21.50 -6.04
N ARG A 237 -13.60 -21.51 -6.39
CA ARG A 237 -12.69 -22.59 -6.00
C ARG A 237 -12.52 -22.65 -4.49
N ALA A 238 -12.31 -21.51 -3.83
CA ALA A 238 -12.20 -21.42 -2.37
C ALA A 238 -13.46 -21.96 -1.68
N LYS A 239 -14.66 -21.63 -2.16
CA LYS A 239 -15.92 -22.21 -1.65
C LYS A 239 -16.03 -23.71 -1.88
N SER A 240 -15.54 -24.21 -3.03
CA SER A 240 -15.63 -25.63 -3.36
C SER A 240 -14.72 -26.51 -2.50
N ILE A 241 -13.62 -25.96 -2.00
CA ILE A 241 -12.68 -26.66 -1.11
C ILE A 241 -12.89 -26.33 0.37
N ALA A 242 -13.76 -25.35 0.67
CA ALA A 242 -14.00 -24.92 2.03
C ALA A 242 -14.76 -25.96 2.84
N THR A 243 -14.31 -26.17 4.08
CA THR A 243 -15.01 -27.05 5.04
C THR A 243 -16.11 -26.32 5.82
N ALA A 244 -16.07 -24.99 5.83
CA ALA A 244 -17.07 -24.11 6.44
C ALA A 244 -17.77 -23.23 5.40
N VAL A 245 -18.87 -22.58 5.78
CA VAL A 245 -19.67 -21.71 4.89
C VAL A 245 -18.84 -20.57 4.29
N ASN A 246 -17.90 -20.02 5.07
CA ASN A 246 -16.99 -18.98 4.62
C ASN A 246 -15.57 -19.56 4.50
N PRO A 247 -14.91 -19.46 3.34
CA PRO A 247 -13.53 -19.88 3.19
C PRO A 247 -12.59 -19.13 4.12
N THR A 248 -11.64 -19.86 4.70
CA THR A 248 -10.50 -19.36 5.45
C THR A 248 -9.41 -18.81 4.51
N ASN A 249 -8.46 -18.04 5.05
CA ASN A 249 -7.31 -17.56 4.26
C ASN A 249 -6.51 -18.73 3.66
N ARG A 250 -6.38 -19.86 4.39
CA ARG A 250 -5.69 -21.05 3.90
C ARG A 250 -6.40 -21.67 2.69
N GLU A 251 -7.73 -21.72 2.72
CA GLU A 251 -8.53 -22.19 1.58
C GLU A 251 -8.46 -21.20 0.41
N LEU A 252 -8.37 -19.88 0.67
CA LEU A 252 -8.15 -18.89 -0.38
C LEU A 252 -6.79 -19.08 -1.08
N ILE A 253 -5.71 -19.23 -0.32
CA ILE A 253 -4.36 -19.45 -0.87
C ILE A 253 -4.30 -20.76 -1.64
N ARG A 254 -4.84 -21.85 -1.07
CA ARG A 254 -4.93 -23.14 -1.75
C ARG A 254 -5.70 -23.04 -3.06
N ALA A 255 -6.81 -22.29 -3.11
CA ALA A 255 -7.57 -22.08 -4.32
C ALA A 255 -6.75 -21.36 -5.41
N ILE A 256 -5.94 -20.37 -5.03
CA ILE A 256 -5.04 -19.66 -5.95
C ILE A 256 -3.99 -20.60 -6.51
N THR A 257 -3.31 -21.38 -5.66
CA THR A 257 -2.28 -22.34 -6.08
C THR A 257 -2.86 -23.45 -6.97
N GLU A 258 -4.06 -23.96 -6.67
CA GLU A 258 -4.75 -24.94 -7.54
C GLU A 258 -5.09 -24.32 -8.89
N LEU A 259 -5.66 -23.11 -8.92
CA LEU A 259 -5.99 -22.42 -10.18
C LEU A 259 -4.75 -22.06 -11.01
N ARG A 260 -3.62 -21.73 -10.38
CA ARG A 260 -2.34 -21.54 -11.06
C ARG A 260 -1.92 -22.81 -11.81
N ARG A 261 -2.07 -24.00 -11.21
CA ARG A 261 -1.68 -25.27 -11.86
C ARG A 261 -2.58 -25.59 -13.07
N ASP A 262 -3.81 -25.10 -13.05
CA ASP A 262 -4.77 -25.29 -14.13
C ASP A 262 -4.58 -24.25 -15.27
N THR A 263 -3.61 -23.32 -15.19
CA THR A 263 -3.43 -22.26 -16.21
C THR A 263 -3.03 -22.78 -17.58
N ASP A 264 -2.42 -23.96 -17.66
CA ASP A 264 -2.11 -24.62 -18.93
C ASP A 264 -3.37 -24.94 -19.77
N GLN A 265 -4.54 -24.92 -19.13
CA GLN A 265 -5.85 -25.12 -19.75
C GLN A 265 -6.64 -23.80 -19.93
N ALA A 266 -6.08 -22.66 -19.52
CA ALA A 266 -6.78 -21.38 -19.60
C ALA A 266 -6.86 -20.89 -21.06
N THR A 267 -8.08 -20.67 -21.54
CA THR A 267 -8.32 -20.13 -22.89
C THR A 267 -8.02 -18.64 -23.01
N ASN A 268 -7.88 -17.92 -21.89
CA ASN A 268 -7.56 -16.49 -21.87
C ASN A 268 -6.15 -16.27 -21.26
N PRO A 269 -5.19 -15.74 -22.04
CA PRO A 269 -3.81 -15.54 -21.57
C PRO A 269 -3.71 -14.52 -20.42
N LEU A 270 -4.64 -13.57 -20.31
CA LEU A 270 -4.65 -12.61 -19.21
C LEU A 270 -5.05 -13.25 -17.89
N ILE A 271 -5.97 -14.22 -17.92
CA ILE A 271 -6.36 -14.97 -16.72
C ILE A 271 -5.16 -15.78 -16.21
N ALA A 272 -4.44 -16.44 -17.11
CA ALA A 272 -3.21 -17.16 -16.77
C ALA A 272 -2.14 -16.23 -16.19
N GLU A 273 -1.90 -15.09 -16.84
CA GLU A 273 -0.94 -14.08 -16.37
C GLU A 273 -1.28 -13.58 -14.96
N ILE A 274 -2.55 -13.27 -14.68
CA ILE A 274 -2.99 -12.82 -13.35
C ILE A 274 -2.81 -13.92 -12.31
N LEU A 275 -3.20 -15.16 -12.60
CA LEU A 275 -3.10 -16.27 -11.63
C LEU A 275 -1.65 -16.59 -11.29
N ILE A 276 -0.74 -16.58 -12.28
CA ILE A 276 0.69 -16.76 -12.06
C ILE A 276 1.25 -15.61 -11.21
N ALA A 277 1.02 -14.36 -11.64
CA ALA A 277 1.56 -13.20 -10.93
C ALA A 277 0.96 -13.02 -9.52
N LEU A 278 -0.29 -13.44 -9.29
CA LEU A 278 -0.89 -13.45 -7.96
C LEU A 278 -0.23 -14.46 -7.03
N ASP A 279 0.00 -15.69 -7.48
CA ASP A 279 0.64 -16.71 -6.65
C ASP A 279 2.10 -16.34 -6.36
N ASP A 280 2.82 -15.81 -7.36
CA ASP A 280 4.18 -15.27 -7.18
C ASP A 280 4.18 -14.09 -6.19
N ALA A 281 3.18 -13.21 -6.23
CA ALA A 281 3.04 -12.10 -5.28
C ALA A 281 2.81 -12.58 -3.84
N ILE A 282 2.03 -13.65 -3.65
CA ILE A 282 1.82 -14.24 -2.32
C ILE A 282 3.12 -14.91 -1.84
N ALA A 283 3.81 -15.65 -2.71
CA ALA A 283 5.08 -16.29 -2.37
C ALA A 283 6.16 -15.27 -2.01
N HIS A 284 6.13 -14.11 -2.68
CA HIS A 284 7.00 -12.98 -2.39
C HIS A 284 6.78 -12.45 -0.97
N PHE A 285 5.54 -12.11 -0.60
CA PHE A 285 5.26 -11.52 0.72
C PHE A 285 5.21 -12.52 1.86
N ALA A 286 4.79 -13.76 1.60
CA ALA A 286 4.57 -14.77 2.63
C ALA A 286 5.03 -16.15 2.16
N PRO A 287 6.35 -16.35 1.96
CA PRO A 287 6.90 -17.60 1.42
C PRO A 287 6.58 -18.84 2.26
N GLU A 288 6.32 -18.66 3.56
CA GLU A 288 5.92 -19.73 4.48
C GLU A 288 4.55 -20.34 4.14
N LEU A 289 3.70 -19.62 3.38
CA LEU A 289 2.38 -20.12 2.97
C LEU A 289 2.43 -21.05 1.75
N HIS A 290 3.61 -21.14 1.10
CA HIS A 290 3.87 -21.99 -0.07
C HIS A 290 4.63 -23.29 0.25
N GLN A 291 4.96 -23.54 1.52
CA GLN A 291 5.61 -24.76 2.00
C GLN A 291 4.60 -25.90 2.21
#